data_AF-A0A177PWP8-F1
#
_entry.id   AF-A0A177PWP8-F1
#
_cell.length_a   1.000
_cell.length_b   1.000
_cell.length_c   1.000
_cell.angle_alpha   90.00
_cell.angle_beta   90.00
_cell.angle_gamma   90.00
#
_symmetry.space_group_name_H-M   'P 1'
#
loop_
_entity.id
_entity.type
_entity.pdbx_description
1 polymer ?
#
loop_
_entity_poly.entity_id
_entity_poly.type
_entity_poly.pdbx_seq_one_letter_code
_entity_poly.pdbx_strand_id
1 'polypeptide(L)'
;MRRAVRGLVLAFGIFAASFALHIVGGATEQGWLFALAVALIFLSAVCFPVIALQLTGKPRNWATTMFVSIAGGAIGVVLTASAFWAANGRAFAWWQVPLAVVLVAAVNSSLLRLRKGNSVRAPRAVSAR
;
A
#
# COMPACT_ATOMS: atom_id res chain seq x y z
N MET A 1 -7.38 -10.31 -14.43
CA MET A 1 -6.93 -10.80 -13.10
C MET A 1 -5.42 -11.03 -12.97
N ARG A 2 -4.72 -11.69 -13.90
CA ARG A 2 -3.24 -11.88 -13.80
C ARG A 2 -2.44 -10.60 -13.48
N ARG A 3 -2.76 -9.46 -14.13
CA ARG A 3 -2.10 -8.16 -13.86
C ARG A 3 -2.35 -7.63 -12.44
N ALA A 4 -3.56 -7.82 -11.91
CA ALA A 4 -3.92 -7.40 -10.55
C ALA A 4 -3.18 -8.22 -9.49
N VAL A 5 -3.17 -9.55 -9.67
CA VAL A 5 -2.41 -10.45 -8.79
C VAL A 5 -0.92 -10.10 -8.84
N ARG A 6 -0.37 -9.87 -10.04
CA ARG A 6 1.02 -9.41 -10.19
C ARG A 6 1.28 -8.11 -9.43
N GLY A 7 0.38 -7.13 -9.51
CA GLY A 7 0.53 -5.87 -8.77
C GLY A 7 0.56 -6.07 -7.24
N LEU A 8 -0.34 -6.90 -6.71
CA LEU A 8 -0.36 -7.27 -5.28
C LEU A 8 0.92 -8.00 -4.87
N VAL A 9 1.38 -8.97 -5.66
CA VAL A 9 2.61 -9.73 -5.39
C VAL A 9 3.84 -8.84 -5.42
N LEU A 10 3.94 -7.93 -6.40
CA LEU A 10 5.07 -7.00 -6.46
C LEU A 10 5.07 -6.00 -5.30
N ALA A 11 3.90 -5.49 -4.91
CA ALA A 11 3.78 -4.64 -3.72
C ALA A 11 4.19 -5.39 -2.45
N PHE A 12 3.78 -6.65 -2.30
CA PHE A 12 4.23 -7.52 -1.23
C PHE A 12 5.74 -7.76 -1.28
N GLY A 13 6.32 -7.92 -2.47
CA GLY A 13 7.77 -8.02 -2.65
C GLY A 13 8.52 -6.79 -2.13
N ILE A 14 8.00 -5.57 -2.37
CA ILE A 14 8.60 -4.33 -1.84
C ILE A 14 8.54 -4.30 -0.30
N PHE A 15 7.40 -4.68 0.28
CA PHE A 15 7.25 -4.80 1.72
C PHE A 15 8.24 -5.83 2.29
N ALA A 16 8.32 -7.02 1.68
CA ALA A 16 9.21 -8.09 2.11
C ALA A 16 10.69 -7.70 2.00
N ALA A 17 11.08 -6.97 0.94
CA ALA A 17 12.44 -6.45 0.81
C ALA A 17 12.76 -5.42 1.91
N SER A 18 11.81 -4.55 2.25
CA SER A 18 11.95 -3.59 3.36
C SER A 18 12.07 -4.32 4.70
N PHE A 19 11.30 -5.39 4.90
CA PHE A 19 11.39 -6.25 6.07
C PHE A 19 12.74 -6.97 6.16
N ALA A 20 13.25 -7.52 5.06
CA ALA A 20 14.56 -8.13 5.01
C ALA A 20 15.67 -7.12 5.36
N LEU A 21 15.58 -5.89 4.85
CA LEU A 21 16.50 -4.81 5.20
C LEU A 21 16.49 -4.48 6.69
N HIS A 22 15.33 -4.55 7.34
CA HIS A 22 15.19 -4.36 8.79
C HIS A 22 15.91 -5.46 9.58
N ILE A 23 15.80 -6.72 9.15
CA ILE A 23 16.53 -7.84 9.76
C ILE A 23 18.04 -7.66 9.58
N VAL A 24 18.50 -7.33 8.37
CA VAL A 24 19.93 -7.11 8.10
C VAL A 24 20.46 -5.95 8.92
N GLY A 25 19.78 -4.79 8.93
CA GLY A 25 20.19 -3.63 9.70
C GLY A 25 20.26 -3.88 11.19
N GLY A 26 19.34 -4.67 11.73
CA GLY A 26 19.38 -5.13 13.12
C GLY A 26 20.55 -6.05 13.39
N ALA A 27 20.81 -7.02 12.50
CA ALA A 27 21.90 -7.98 12.66
C ALA A 27 23.30 -7.35 12.52
N THR A 28 23.43 -6.29 11.71
CA THR A 28 24.71 -5.57 11.53
C THR A 28 24.88 -4.40 12.49
N GLU A 29 23.97 -4.21 13.45
CA GLU A 29 23.93 -3.07 14.39
C GLU A 29 23.98 -1.68 13.71
N GLN A 30 23.49 -1.60 12.47
CA GLN A 30 23.45 -0.35 11.71
C GLN A 30 22.15 0.38 12.00
N GLY A 31 22.13 1.15 13.09
CA GLY A 31 20.93 1.83 13.58
C GLY A 31 20.21 2.71 12.55
N TRP A 32 20.96 3.38 11.66
CA TRP A 32 20.37 4.22 10.60
C TRP A 32 19.64 3.39 9.54
N LEU A 33 20.20 2.25 9.13
CA LEU A 33 19.64 1.37 8.11
C LEU A 33 18.42 0.63 8.67
N PHE A 34 18.48 0.23 9.94
CA PHE A 34 17.35 -0.30 10.69
C PHE A 34 16.19 0.71 10.75
N ALA A 35 16.44 1.95 11.13
CA ALA A 35 15.41 2.99 11.23
C ALA A 35 14.76 3.28 9.88
N LEU A 36 15.57 3.38 8.82
CA LEU A 36 15.09 3.57 7.45
C LEU A 36 14.20 2.40 7.01
N ALA A 37 14.61 1.16 7.31
CA ALA A 37 13.83 -0.02 6.98
C ALA A 37 12.49 -0.05 7.70
N VAL A 38 12.43 0.32 8.98
CA VAL A 38 11.16 0.45 9.73
C VAL A 38 10.24 1.48 9.10
N ALA A 39 10.78 2.64 8.69
CA ALA A 39 10.01 3.66 7.99
C ALA A 39 9.45 3.14 6.65
N LEU A 40 10.26 2.39 5.88
CA LEU A 40 9.84 1.78 4.62
C LEU A 40 8.78 0.69 4.81
N ILE A 41 8.89 -0.13 5.85
CA ILE A 41 7.87 -1.14 6.21
C ILE A 41 6.54 -0.44 6.49
N PHE A 42 6.55 0.60 7.33
CA PHE A 42 5.33 1.32 7.67
C PHE A 42 4.72 2.00 6.45
N LEU A 43 5.54 2.69 5.66
CA LEU A 43 5.09 3.38 4.46
C LEU A 43 4.52 2.41 3.43
N SER A 44 5.20 1.28 3.18
CA SER A 44 4.74 0.27 2.21
C SER A 44 3.50 -0.48 2.69
N ALA A 45 3.32 -0.68 4.00
CA ALA A 45 2.11 -1.26 4.57
C ALA A 45 0.89 -0.32 4.41
N VAL A 46 1.02 0.94 4.81
CA VAL A 46 -0.07 1.92 4.73
C VAL A 46 -0.43 2.22 3.27
N CYS A 47 0.59 2.35 2.41
CA CYS A 47 0.42 2.63 0.98
C CYS A 47 0.22 1.36 0.13
N PHE A 48 0.10 0.18 0.73
CA PHE A 48 0.00 -1.10 0.01
C PHE A 48 -1.02 -1.11 -1.15
N PRO A 49 -2.29 -0.70 -0.96
CA PRO A 49 -3.27 -0.69 -2.06
C PRO A 49 -2.86 0.27 -3.20
N VAL A 50 -2.19 1.38 -2.86
CA VAL A 50 -1.73 2.37 -3.83
C VAL A 50 -0.59 1.81 -4.68
N ILE A 51 0.41 1.24 -4.03
CA ILE A 51 1.58 0.61 -4.67
C ILE A 51 1.10 -0.54 -5.57
N ALA A 52 0.24 -1.43 -5.05
CA ALA A 52 -0.30 -2.55 -5.81
C ALA A 52 -1.09 -2.10 -7.05
N LEU A 53 -1.87 -1.02 -6.94
CA LEU A 53 -2.64 -0.49 -8.06
C LEU A 53 -1.75 0.17 -9.11
N GLN A 54 -0.69 0.88 -8.71
CA GLN A 54 0.30 1.44 -9.63
C GLN A 54 1.05 0.35 -10.39
N LEU A 55 1.50 -0.71 -9.70
CA LEU A 55 2.22 -1.84 -10.29
C LEU A 55 1.33 -2.75 -11.14
N THR A 56 0.01 -2.68 -10.95
CA THR A 56 -0.97 -3.29 -11.86
C THR A 56 -0.98 -2.61 -13.25
N GLY A 57 -0.53 -1.35 -13.35
CA GLY A 57 -0.53 -0.55 -14.57
C GLY A 57 -1.91 0.05 -14.88
N LYS A 58 -2.23 0.22 -16.18
CA LYS A 58 -3.59 0.64 -16.60
C LYS A 58 -4.58 -0.51 -16.40
N PRO A 59 -5.51 -0.43 -15.43
CA PRO A 59 -6.49 -1.48 -15.20
C PRO A 59 -7.44 -1.55 -16.39
N ARG A 60 -7.75 -2.77 -16.85
CA ARG A 60 -8.59 -3.02 -18.04
C ARG A 60 -10.07 -2.69 -17.80
N ASN A 61 -10.55 -2.79 -16.57
CA ASN A 61 -11.93 -2.48 -16.18
C ASN A 61 -12.01 -1.99 -14.72
N TRP A 62 -13.15 -1.40 -14.36
CA TRP A 62 -13.43 -0.91 -13.00
C TRP A 62 -13.36 -2.03 -11.96
N ALA A 63 -13.86 -3.22 -12.28
CA ALA A 63 -13.83 -4.38 -11.38
C ALA A 63 -12.39 -4.77 -10.98
N THR A 64 -11.41 -4.69 -11.88
CA THR A 64 -10.00 -4.95 -11.56
C THR A 64 -9.45 -3.89 -10.60
N THR A 65 -9.79 -2.61 -10.81
CA THR A 65 -9.40 -1.52 -9.90
C THR A 65 -9.97 -1.75 -8.51
N MET A 66 -11.27 -2.05 -8.40
CA MET A 66 -11.93 -2.31 -7.12
C MET A 66 -11.35 -3.54 -6.42
N PHE A 67 -11.11 -4.63 -7.16
CA PHE A 67 -10.49 -5.82 -6.60
C PHE A 67 -9.12 -5.51 -5.98
N VAL A 68 -8.23 -4.82 -6.70
CA VAL A 68 -6.90 -4.45 -6.17
C VAL A 68 -7.01 -3.50 -4.99
N SER A 69 -7.92 -2.52 -5.05
CA SER A 69 -8.14 -1.58 -3.94
C SER A 69 -8.69 -2.26 -2.68
N ILE A 70 -9.60 -3.22 -2.81
CA ILE A 70 -10.18 -3.94 -1.66
C ILE A 70 -9.19 -4.95 -1.11
N ALA A 71 -8.64 -5.83 -1.96
CA ALA A 71 -7.69 -6.85 -1.54
C ALA A 71 -6.41 -6.21 -0.98
N GLY A 72 -5.87 -5.20 -1.67
CA GLY A 72 -4.74 -4.43 -1.19
C GLY A 72 -5.04 -3.64 0.08
N GLY A 73 -6.27 -3.14 0.23
CA GLY A 73 -6.72 -2.49 1.46
C GLY A 73 -6.74 -3.45 2.64
N ALA A 74 -7.33 -4.64 2.49
CA ALA A 74 -7.36 -5.66 3.53
C ALA A 74 -5.95 -6.10 3.95
N ILE A 75 -5.07 -6.36 2.97
CA ILE A 75 -3.67 -6.70 3.23
C ILE A 75 -2.95 -5.54 3.94
N GLY A 76 -3.09 -4.31 3.43
CA GLY A 76 -2.49 -3.12 4.03
C GLY A 76 -2.92 -2.90 5.47
N VAL A 77 -4.20 -3.14 5.80
CA VAL A 77 -4.72 -3.05 7.18
C VAL A 77 -4.04 -4.07 8.08
N VAL A 78 -3.96 -5.34 7.65
CA VAL A 78 -3.28 -6.38 8.43
C VAL A 78 -1.82 -6.02 8.66
N LEU A 79 -1.08 -5.63 7.62
CA LEU A 79 0.34 -5.26 7.73
C LEU A 79 0.55 -4.03 8.63
N THR A 80 -0.31 -3.02 8.51
CA THR A 80 -0.23 -1.80 9.32
C THR A 80 -0.57 -2.08 10.79
N ALA A 81 -1.61 -2.88 11.05
CA ALA A 81 -1.96 -3.30 12.41
C ALA A 81 -0.83 -4.14 13.04
N SER A 82 -0.23 -5.05 12.27
CA SER A 82 0.95 -5.81 12.71
C SER A 82 2.15 -4.90 13.01
N ALA A 83 2.36 -3.85 12.22
CA ALA A 83 3.41 -2.86 12.49
C ALA A 83 3.16 -2.11 13.80
N PHE A 84 1.92 -1.69 14.08
CA PHE A 84 1.58 -1.07 15.36
C PHE A 84 1.72 -2.01 16.54
N TRP A 85 1.29 -3.26 16.39
CA TRP A 85 1.45 -4.30 17.40
C TRP A 85 2.94 -4.54 17.71
N ALA A 86 3.78 -4.65 16.68
CA ALA A 86 5.22 -4.81 16.84
C ALA A 86 5.86 -3.58 17.51
N ALA A 87 5.45 -2.37 17.13
CA ALA A 87 5.94 -1.12 17.72
C ALA A 87 5.51 -0.95 19.20
N ASN A 88 4.35 -1.50 19.58
CA ASN A 88 3.85 -1.48 20.95
C ASN A 88 4.40 -2.64 21.81
N GLY A 89 5.64 -3.08 21.55
CA GLY A 89 6.27 -4.16 22.29
C GLY A 89 5.53 -5.50 22.23
N ARG A 90 4.75 -5.74 21.15
CA ARG A 90 3.91 -6.94 20.97
C ARG A 90 2.74 -7.03 21.95
N ALA A 91 2.40 -5.92 22.63
CA ALA A 91 1.15 -5.81 23.36
C ALA A 91 0.03 -5.38 22.41
N PHE A 92 -1.02 -6.18 22.34
CA PHE A 92 -2.19 -5.85 21.53
C PHE A 92 -2.99 -4.75 22.20
N ALA A 93 -3.28 -3.68 21.46
CA ALA A 93 -4.11 -2.58 21.92
C ALA A 93 -5.31 -2.42 21.00
N TRP A 94 -6.49 -2.21 21.58
CA TRP A 94 -7.76 -2.18 20.86
C TRP A 94 -7.82 -1.13 19.74
N TRP A 95 -7.04 -0.05 19.86
CA TRP A 95 -6.98 1.05 18.90
C TRP A 95 -6.14 0.74 17.65
N GLN A 96 -5.28 -0.29 17.68
CA GLN A 96 -4.35 -0.59 16.59
C GLN A 96 -5.07 -0.93 15.28
N VAL A 97 -6.13 -1.75 15.37
CA VAL A 97 -6.91 -2.18 14.20
C VAL A 97 -7.76 -1.03 13.63
N PRO A 98 -8.57 -0.29 14.43
CA PRO A 98 -9.30 0.88 13.94
C PRO A 98 -8.39 1.92 13.28
N LEU A 99 -7.24 2.22 13.90
CA LEU A 99 -6.31 3.20 13.35
C LEU A 99 -5.69 2.74 12.02
N ALA A 100 -5.33 1.45 11.92
CA ALA A 100 -4.83 0.86 10.67
C ALA A 100 -5.87 0.95 9.54
N VAL A 101 -7.14 0.66 9.84
CA VAL A 101 -8.26 0.81 8.89
C VAL A 101 -8.38 2.24 8.41
N VAL A 102 -8.39 3.21 9.33
CA VAL A 102 -8.53 4.64 8.99
C VAL A 102 -7.37 5.11 8.11
N LEU A 103 -6.12 4.77 8.46
CA LEU A 103 -4.95 5.20 7.71
C LEU A 103 -4.93 4.62 6.29
N VAL A 104 -5.12 3.30 6.17
CA VAL A 104 -5.11 2.63 4.86
C VAL A 104 -6.28 3.12 4.00
N ALA A 105 -7.46 3.29 4.60
CA ALA A 105 -8.61 3.85 3.90
C ALA A 105 -8.38 5.30 3.45
N ALA A 106 -7.77 6.14 4.29
CA ALA A 106 -7.44 7.52 3.95
C ALA A 106 -6.47 7.59 2.76
N VAL A 107 -5.43 6.77 2.75
CA VAL A 107 -4.45 6.72 1.66
C VAL A 107 -5.06 6.17 0.37
N ASN A 108 -5.81 5.08 0.44
CA ASN A 108 -6.48 4.49 -0.71
C ASN A 108 -7.53 5.44 -1.31
N SER A 109 -8.32 6.11 -0.46
CA SER A 109 -9.34 7.08 -0.89
C SER A 109 -8.71 8.30 -1.57
N SER A 110 -7.58 8.79 -1.06
CA SER A 110 -6.85 9.91 -1.64
C SER A 110 -6.38 9.59 -3.06
N LEU A 111 -5.86 8.39 -3.30
CA LEU A 111 -5.48 7.95 -4.65
C LEU A 111 -6.69 7.89 -5.59
N LEU A 112 -7.79 7.28 -5.15
CA LEU A 112 -8.99 7.15 -5.99
C LEU A 112 -9.57 8.52 -6.37
N ARG A 113 -9.53 9.51 -5.46
CA ARG A 113 -9.90 10.90 -5.74
C ARG A 113 -8.98 11.53 -6.79
N LEU A 114 -7.66 11.37 -6.66
CA LEU A 114 -6.69 11.88 -7.64
C LEU A 114 -6.90 11.27 -9.03
N ARG A 115 -7.16 9.96 -9.12
CA ARG A 115 -7.45 9.29 -10.40
C ARG A 115 -8.76 9.79 -11.02
N LYS A 116 -9.81 9.97 -10.22
CA LYS A 116 -11.09 10.53 -10.70
C LYS A 116 -10.90 11.94 -11.26
N GLY A 117 -10.15 12.79 -10.55
CA GLY A 117 -9.86 14.17 -10.97
C GLY A 117 -9.12 14.26 -12.31
N ASN A 118 -8.18 13.35 -12.56
CA ASN A 118 -7.44 13.31 -13.83
C ASN A 118 -8.29 12.81 -15.00
N SER A 119 -9.26 11.92 -14.76
CA SER A 119 -10.18 11.45 -15.82
C SER A 119 -11.18 12.53 -16.28
N VAL A 120 -11.57 13.46 -15.40
CA VAL A 120 -12.48 14.57 -15.75
C VAL A 120 -11.78 15.63 -16.60
N ARG A 121 -10.45 15.76 -16.47
CA ARG A 121 -9.66 16.82 -17.09
C ARG A 121 -9.11 16.46 -18.48
N ALA A 122 -9.35 15.24 -18.97
CA ALA A 122 -8.97 14.85 -20.32
C ALA A 122 -9.86 15.63 -21.32
N PRO A 123 -9.30 16.47 -22.21
CA PRO A 123 -10.10 17.15 -23.21
C PRO A 123 -10.76 16.10 -24.09
N ARG A 124 -12.10 16.14 -24.19
CA ARG A 124 -12.81 15.43 -25.25
C ARG A 124 -12.22 15.94 -26.55
N ALA A 125 -11.47 15.09 -27.26
CA ALA A 125 -11.10 15.38 -28.63
C ALA A 125 -12.41 15.63 -29.38
N VAL A 126 -12.65 16.89 -29.70
CA VAL A 126 -13.73 17.31 -30.58
C VAL A 126 -13.40 16.65 -31.90
N SER A 127 -14.10 15.57 -32.26
CA SER A 127 -14.05 15.04 -33.61
C SER A 127 -14.64 16.11 -34.52
N ALA A 128 -13.78 16.90 -35.13
CA ALA A 128 -14.15 17.74 -36.24
C ALA A 128 -14.43 16.82 -37.43
N ARG A 129 -15.72 16.68 -37.74
CA ARG A 129 -16.36 16.28 -39.01
C ARG A 129 -16.01 14.91 -39.58
#